data_AF-A0A5C8MDR5-F1
#
_entry.id   AF-A0A5C8MDR5-F1
#
_cell.length_a   1.000
_cell.length_b   1.000
_cell.length_c   1.000
_cell.angle_alpha   90.00
_cell.angle_beta   90.00
_cell.angle_gamma   90.00
#
_symmetry.space_group_name_H-M   'P 1'
#
loop_
_entity.id
_entity.type
_entity.pdbx_description
1 polymer ?
#
loop_
_entity_poly.entity_id
_entity_poly.type
_entity_poly.pdbx_seq_one_letter_code
_entity_poly.pdbx_strand_id
1 'polypeptide(L)'
;MNVNRGATIYYTKSAGTEVYRIEKSHDGGETWSAVGLTPLTEFTQKELQNGEKIHICVFAVNAEHKSEPSGDYPIYVRMRHISRRMV
;
A
#
# COMPACT_ATOMS: atom_id res chain seq x y z
N MET A 1 7.99 3.37 -4.08
CA MET A 1 8.54 3.41 -5.45
C MET A 1 7.48 2.95 -6.45
N ASN A 2 7.40 3.55 -7.64
CA ASN A 2 6.46 3.09 -8.67
C ASN A 2 7.01 1.84 -9.36
N VAL A 3 6.16 0.85 -9.59
CA VAL A 3 6.46 -0.34 -10.40
C VAL A 3 5.42 -0.47 -11.50
N ASN A 4 5.67 -1.30 -12.52
CA ASN A 4 4.69 -1.51 -13.59
C ASN A 4 3.35 -2.00 -12.99
N ARG A 5 2.28 -1.20 -13.17
CA ARG A 5 0.96 -1.44 -12.57
C ARG A 5 1.00 -1.65 -11.05
N GLY A 6 1.86 -0.92 -10.33
CA GLY A 6 1.96 -1.08 -8.89
C GLY A 6 2.76 0.01 -8.18
N ALA A 7 2.79 -0.09 -6.85
CA ALA A 7 3.60 0.75 -6.00
C ALA A 7 4.16 -0.05 -4.83
N THR A 8 5.45 0.10 -4.57
CA THR A 8 6.12 -0.40 -3.36
C THR A 8 6.06 0.66 -2.28
N ILE A 9 5.54 0.28 -1.12
CA ILE A 9 5.55 1.07 0.11
C ILE A 9 6.61 0.55 1.06
N TYR A 10 7.20 1.47 1.83
CA TYR A 10 8.21 1.18 2.84
C TYR A 10 7.74 1.73 4.16
N TYR A 11 8.02 1.02 5.24
CA TYR A 11 7.67 1.42 6.60
C TYR A 11 8.78 1.04 7.56
N THR A 12 8.86 1.75 8.68
CA THR A 12 9.90 1.48 9.68
C THR A 12 9.59 0.23 10.48
N LYS A 13 10.63 -0.53 10.82
CA LYS A 13 10.48 -1.67 11.72
C LYS A 13 9.90 -1.22 13.06
N SER A 14 8.84 -1.89 13.52
CA SER A 14 8.29 -1.74 14.86
C SER A 14 8.86 -2.83 15.80
N ALA A 15 9.09 -2.47 17.06
CA ALA A 15 9.63 -3.39 18.06
C ALA A 15 8.62 -4.51 18.38
N GLY A 16 9.11 -5.73 18.62
CA GLY A 16 8.27 -6.88 18.97
C GLY A 16 7.30 -7.33 17.86
N THR A 17 7.50 -6.89 16.61
CA THR A 17 6.69 -7.29 15.47
C THR A 17 7.24 -8.56 14.83
N GLU A 18 6.37 -9.54 14.57
CA GLU A 18 6.70 -10.77 13.85
C GLU A 18 6.33 -10.64 12.38
N VAL A 19 5.15 -10.06 12.09
CA VAL A 19 4.66 -9.81 10.73
C VAL A 19 3.92 -8.48 10.65
N TYR A 20 3.89 -7.92 9.45
CA TYR A 20 3.08 -6.76 9.12
C TYR A 20 1.86 -7.20 8.33
N ARG A 21 0.69 -6.71 8.74
CA ARG A 21 -0.55 -6.84 7.99
C ARG A 21 -0.81 -5.56 7.21
N ILE A 22 -1.08 -5.70 5.92
CA ILE A 22 -1.36 -4.60 5.03
C ILE A 22 -2.84 -4.64 4.67
N GLU A 23 -3.50 -3.51 4.84
CA GLU A 23 -4.89 -3.33 4.41
C GLU A 23 -4.98 -2.21 3.38
N LYS A 24 -5.96 -2.36 2.50
CA LYS A 24 -6.26 -1.43 1.41
C LYS A 24 -7.69 -0.92 1.53
N SER A 25 -7.86 0.36 1.26
CA SER A 25 -9.15 1.02 1.09
C SER A 25 -9.26 1.64 -0.31
N HIS A 26 -10.45 1.59 -0.89
CA HIS A 26 -10.82 2.23 -2.15
C HIS A 26 -11.71 3.46 -1.96
N ASP A 27 -12.19 3.70 -0.75
CA ASP A 27 -13.20 4.70 -0.39
C ASP A 27 -12.68 5.77 0.57
N GLY A 28 -11.35 5.96 0.61
CA GLY A 28 -10.76 7.01 1.44
C GLY A 28 -10.62 6.66 2.91
N GLY A 29 -10.72 5.37 3.25
CA GLY A 29 -10.53 4.85 4.60
C GLY A 29 -11.83 4.55 5.35
N GLU A 30 -12.99 4.57 4.67
CA GLU A 30 -14.27 4.16 5.26
C GLU A 30 -14.32 2.63 5.42
N THR A 31 -13.84 1.88 4.43
CA THR A 31 -13.71 0.43 4.48
C THR A 31 -12.31 -0.04 4.12
N TRP A 32 -11.85 -1.07 4.83
CA TRP A 32 -10.51 -1.63 4.70
C TRP A 32 -10.58 -3.13 4.47
N SER A 33 -9.68 -3.66 3.63
CA SER A 33 -9.58 -5.09 3.35
C SER A 33 -8.13 -5.55 3.34
N ALA A 34 -7.87 -6.74 3.89
CA ALA A 34 -6.55 -7.35 3.90
C ALA A 34 -6.03 -7.59 2.49
N VAL A 35 -4.79 -7.19 2.22
CA VAL A 35 -4.12 -7.46 0.93
C VAL A 35 -2.81 -8.22 1.08
N GLY A 36 -2.31 -8.39 2.31
CA GLY A 36 -1.15 -9.23 2.54
C GLY A 36 -0.67 -9.27 3.98
N LEU A 37 0.18 -10.27 4.24
CA LEU A 37 1.04 -10.38 5.41
C LEU A 37 2.49 -10.48 4.93
N THR A 38 3.42 -9.81 5.59
CA THR A 38 4.85 -9.92 5.27
C THR A 38 5.70 -9.65 6.51
N PRO A 39 6.80 -10.40 6.73
CA PRO A 39 7.77 -10.06 7.78
C PRO A 39 8.69 -8.89 7.38
N LEU A 40 8.65 -8.48 6.12
CA LEU A 40 9.51 -7.42 5.57
C LEU A 40 8.97 -6.03 5.92
N THR A 41 9.84 -5.03 5.85
CA THR A 41 9.50 -3.61 6.00
C THR A 41 9.13 -2.94 4.67
N GLU A 42 8.68 -3.73 3.71
CA GLU A 42 8.23 -3.30 2.40
C GLU A 42 7.09 -4.17 1.88
N PHE A 43 6.21 -3.58 1.09
CA PHE A 43 5.11 -4.28 0.42
C PHE A 43 4.87 -3.69 -0.95
N THR A 44 4.69 -4.53 -1.97
CA THR A 44 4.35 -4.08 -3.33
C THR A 44 2.89 -4.35 -3.62
N GLN A 45 2.09 -3.28 -3.67
CA GLN A 45 0.74 -3.33 -4.19
C GLN A 45 0.80 -3.44 -5.71
N LYS A 46 0.18 -4.49 -6.26
CA LYS A 46 0.12 -4.77 -7.70
C LYS A 46 -1.27 -4.44 -8.26
N GLU A 47 -1.39 -4.59 -9.57
CA GLU A 47 -2.64 -4.51 -10.34
C GLU A 47 -3.36 -3.16 -10.25
N LEU A 48 -2.61 -2.11 -9.92
CA LEU A 48 -3.11 -0.74 -9.88
C LEU A 48 -3.56 -0.29 -11.28
N GLN A 49 -4.75 0.30 -11.33
CA GLN A 49 -5.38 0.78 -12.55
C GLN A 49 -5.13 2.28 -12.74
N ASN A 50 -5.00 2.69 -14.00
CA ASN A 50 -4.86 4.11 -14.32
C ASN A 50 -6.09 4.90 -13.88
N GLY A 51 -5.87 6.02 -13.19
CA GLY A 51 -6.94 6.86 -12.62
C GLY A 51 -7.39 6.43 -11.23
N GLU A 52 -6.90 5.31 -10.70
CA GLU A 52 -7.28 4.80 -9.39
C GLU A 52 -6.62 5.60 -8.25
N LYS A 53 -7.38 5.80 -7.17
CA LYS A 53 -6.89 6.26 -5.88
C LYS A 53 -7.16 5.17 -4.85
N ILE A 54 -6.12 4.69 -4.19
CA ILE A 54 -6.26 3.77 -3.06
C ILE A 54 -5.55 4.33 -1.84
N HIS A 55 -5.89 3.76 -0.70
CA HIS A 55 -5.30 4.05 0.59
C HIS A 55 -4.74 2.76 1.16
N ILE A 56 -3.55 2.82 1.76
CA ILE A 56 -2.91 1.69 2.42
C ILE A 56 -2.64 2.04 3.87
N CYS A 57 -2.90 1.11 4.78
CA CYS A 57 -2.42 1.16 6.14
C CYS A 57 -1.72 -0.16 6.51
N VAL A 58 -0.85 -0.09 7.51
CA VAL A 58 -0.01 -1.20 7.95
C VAL A 58 -0.17 -1.39 9.44
N PHE A 59 -0.36 -2.64 9.87
CA PHE A 59 -0.42 -3.01 11.28
C PHE A 59 0.80 -3.86 11.62
N ALA A 60 1.44 -3.58 12.75
CA ALA A 60 2.38 -4.50 13.36
C ALA A 60 1.61 -5.60 14.09
N VAL A 61 2.01 -6.85 13.89
CA VAL A 61 1.37 -8.02 14.48
C VAL A 61 2.42 -8.94 15.10
N ASN A 62 2.10 -9.46 16.29
CA ASN A 62 2.76 -10.62 16.87
C ASN A 62 1.70 -11.63 17.35
N ALA A 63 2.12 -12.72 17.97
CA ALA A 63 1.23 -13.78 18.44
C ALA A 63 0.05 -13.31 19.32
N GLU A 64 0.22 -12.22 20.08
CA GLU A 64 -0.73 -11.78 21.10
C GLU A 64 -1.47 -10.49 20.72
N HIS A 65 -0.82 -9.61 19.96
CA HIS A 65 -1.28 -8.24 19.75
C HIS A 65 -1.20 -7.82 18.28
N LYS A 66 -2.16 -6.99 17.90
CA LYS A 66 -2.12 -6.17 16.69
C LYS A 66 -2.07 -4.71 17.12
N SER A 67 -1.18 -3.93 16.53
CA SER A 67 -1.09 -2.49 16.80
C SER A 67 -2.31 -1.72 16.29
N GLU A 68 -2.37 -0.43 16.60
CA GLU A 68 -3.14 0.53 15.79
C GLU A 68 -2.60 0.57 14.35
N PRO A 69 -3.43 0.94 13.35
CA PRO A 69 -2.95 1.11 11.98
C PRO A 69 -1.90 2.20 11.91
N SER A 70 -0.99 2.09 10.94
CA SER A 70 -0.20 3.22 10.50
C SER A 70 -1.09 4.37 10.06
N GLY A 71 -0.50 5.56 9.89
CA GLY A 71 -1.15 6.62 9.14
C GLY A 71 -1.57 6.15 7.74
N ASP A 72 -2.54 6.88 7.19
CA ASP A 72 -3.02 6.67 5.83
C ASP A 72 -1.94 6.96 4.79
N TYR A 73 -1.69 5.99 3.90
CA TYR A 73 -0.78 6.13 2.78
C TYR A 73 -1.55 6.13 1.45
N PRO A 74 -1.89 7.32 0.90
CA PRO A 74 -2.63 7.40 -0.35
C PRO A 74 -1.72 7.15 -1.58
N ILE A 75 -2.17 6.28 -2.48
CA ILE A 75 -1.53 6.03 -3.78
C ILE A 75 -2.45 6.56 -4.88
N TYR A 76 -1.93 7.48 -5.69
CA TYR A 76 -2.63 8.07 -6.84
C TYR A 76 -2.00 7.57 -8.14
N VAL A 77 -2.73 6.74 -8.88
CA VAL A 77 -2.28 6.21 -10.15
C VAL A 77 -2.68 7.18 -11.26
N ARG A 78 -1.74 7.99 -11.71
CA ARG A 78 -2.02 8.94 -12.80
C ARG A 78 -1.66 8.34 -14.15
N MET A 79 -2.49 8.59 -15.17
CA MET A 79 -2.10 8.34 -16.54
C MET A 79 -0.91 9.22 -16.92
N ARG A 80 0.15 8.62 -17.44
CA ARG A 80 1.20 9.37 -18.11
C ARG A 80 0.76 9.60 -19.55
N HIS A 81 0.25 10.80 -19.85
CA HIS A 81 -0.05 11.17 -21.24
C HIS A 81 1.28 11.37 -21.98
N ILE A 82 1.68 10.39 -22.79
CA ILE A 82 2.77 10.56 -23.75
C ILE A 82 2.13 11.06 -25.03
N SER A 83 2.11 12.38 -25.21
CA SER A 83 1.87 12.95 -26.54
C SER A 83 3.05 12.53 -27.42
N ARG A 84 2.85 11.53 -28.27
CA ARG A 84 3.78 11.32 -29.40
C ARG A 84 3.56 12.51 -30.32
N ARG A 85 4.54 13.41 -30.43
CA ARG A 85 4.63 14.26 -31.61
C ARG A 85 4.78 13.31 -32.79
N MET A 86 3.71 13.18 -33.58
CA MET A 86 3.85 12.70 -34.94
C MET A 86 4.59 13.83 -35.68
N VAL A 87 5.82 13.54 -36.10
CA VAL A 87 6.53 14.31 -37.12
C VAL A 87 6.15 13.75 -38.48
#